data_AF-A0A0P4VQL8-F1
#
_entry.id   AF-A0A0P4VQL8-F1
#
_cell.length_a   1.000
_cell.length_b   1.000
_cell.length_c   1.000
_cell.angle_alpha   90.00
_cell.angle_beta   90.00
_cell.angle_gamma   90.00
#
_symmetry.space_group_name_H-M   'P 1'
#
loop_
_entity.id
_entity.type
_entity.pdbx_description
1 polymer ?
#
loop_
_entity_poly.entity_id
_entity_poly.type
_entity_poly.pdbx_seq_one_letter_code
_entity_poly.pdbx_strand_id
1 'polypeptide(L)'
;MTLLQSAVLKFSSYCRCVATARFTTSTYCNKQSLEEKLGLNPKPRKPVTPFFRFIASIRPEILQQQPNMKPTEIVKVAAERWKKADENTKDNLKKLYDQDVLKYLSELKQYEQNLSPGDRDMITLEKESLKLRKERGKLKKRREELGRPRKPTPPFLLFLQSQVSKRGTTSYKEWIASITNAWKSLSQEDKAPYFEKHKKEMEEFKTKLEKWEKEMVTQGLGSVIRQH
;
A
#
# COMPACT_ATOMS: atom_id res chain seq x y z
N MET A 1 8.69 -26.70 -39.06
CA MET A 1 9.06 -26.83 -37.64
C MET A 1 8.96 -25.45 -36.98
N THR A 2 8.06 -25.36 -36.00
CA THR A 2 8.02 -24.43 -34.85
C THR A 2 8.29 -22.92 -35.06
N LEU A 3 7.17 -22.18 -34.97
CA LEU A 3 7.03 -20.77 -34.61
C LEU A 3 7.78 -20.42 -33.31
N LEU A 4 8.57 -19.34 -33.31
CA LEU A 4 9.06 -18.69 -32.09
C LEU A 4 8.35 -17.33 -31.95
N GLN A 5 7.32 -17.32 -31.09
CA GLN A 5 6.67 -16.09 -30.63
C GLN A 5 7.51 -15.42 -29.54
N SER A 6 7.71 -14.13 -29.75
CA SER A 6 8.28 -13.13 -28.85
C SER A 6 7.55 -13.03 -27.51
N ALA A 7 8.26 -13.19 -26.40
CA ALA A 7 7.80 -12.82 -25.07
C ALA A 7 8.25 -11.40 -24.73
N VAL A 8 7.37 -10.41 -24.94
CA VAL A 8 7.56 -9.04 -24.45
C VAL A 8 7.21 -9.02 -22.96
N LEU A 9 8.23 -9.00 -22.10
CA LEU A 9 8.09 -8.74 -20.67
C LEU A 9 7.64 -7.28 -20.46
N LYS A 10 6.33 -7.06 -20.32
CA LYS A 10 5.77 -5.77 -19.88
C LYS A 10 6.12 -5.56 -18.41
N PHE A 11 7.16 -4.76 -18.15
CA PHE A 11 7.44 -4.21 -16.83
C PHE A 11 6.29 -3.29 -16.41
N SER A 12 5.46 -3.77 -15.49
CA SER A 12 4.46 -2.97 -14.79
C SER A 12 5.16 -1.87 -14.00
N SER A 13 5.01 -0.64 -14.46
CA SER A 13 5.53 0.59 -13.87
C SER A 13 4.79 0.89 -12.56
N TYR A 14 5.25 0.28 -11.46
CA TYR A 14 4.84 0.69 -10.13
C TYR A 14 5.34 2.11 -9.84
N CYS A 15 4.40 3.07 -9.90
CA CYS A 15 4.59 4.45 -9.52
C CYS A 15 5.00 4.53 -8.03
N ARG A 16 6.29 4.76 -7.74
CA ARG A 16 6.76 5.18 -6.42
C ARG A 16 6.63 6.70 -6.33
N CYS A 17 5.51 7.19 -5.80
CA CYS A 17 5.43 8.59 -5.37
C CYS A 17 6.34 8.77 -4.16
N VAL A 18 7.49 9.43 -4.37
CA VAL A 18 8.38 9.91 -3.31
C VAL A 18 7.70 11.11 -2.66
N ALA A 19 7.40 10.98 -1.37
CA ALA A 19 6.71 11.98 -0.58
C ALA A 19 7.61 13.18 -0.30
N THR A 20 7.34 14.32 -0.95
CA THR A 20 7.67 15.67 -0.44
C THR A 20 6.77 16.71 -1.12
N ALA A 21 5.52 16.81 -0.65
CA ALA A 21 4.70 18.02 -0.71
C ALA A 21 3.40 17.74 0.05
N ARG A 22 3.20 18.43 1.19
CA ARG A 22 1.89 18.60 1.81
C ARG A 22 1.09 19.56 0.94
N PHE A 23 0.50 19.03 -0.12
CA PHE A 23 -0.68 19.58 -0.76
C PHE A 23 -1.71 18.48 -0.81
N THR A 24 -2.96 18.85 -0.56
CA THR A 24 -4.14 18.00 -0.56
C THR A 24 -4.29 17.31 -1.91
N THR A 25 -3.58 16.21 -2.11
CA THR A 25 -3.97 15.22 -3.10
C THR A 25 -5.15 14.50 -2.47
N SER A 26 -6.34 14.99 -2.77
CA SER A 26 -7.54 14.17 -2.79
C SER A 26 -7.16 12.93 -3.61
N THR A 27 -6.75 11.89 -2.90
CA THR A 27 -6.40 10.61 -3.46
C THR A 27 -7.72 9.90 -3.74
N TYR A 28 -8.48 10.44 -4.70
CA TYR A 28 -9.15 9.62 -5.70
C TYR A 28 -8.05 8.91 -6.51
N CYS A 29 -7.20 8.13 -5.84
CA CYS A 29 -6.48 7.07 -6.50
C CYS A 29 -7.58 6.19 -7.07
N ASN A 30 -7.63 6.10 -8.39
CA ASN A 30 -8.41 5.12 -9.11
C ASN A 30 -7.92 3.75 -8.64
N LYS A 31 -8.47 3.27 -7.51
CA LYS A 31 -8.12 1.99 -6.91
C LYS A 31 -8.76 0.95 -7.80
N GLN A 32 -8.01 0.58 -8.85
CA GLN A 32 -8.40 -0.50 -9.73
C GLN A 32 -8.73 -1.73 -8.88
N SER A 33 -9.84 -2.39 -9.21
CA SER A 33 -10.20 -3.67 -8.59
C SER A 33 -9.10 -4.70 -8.87
N LEU A 34 -9.09 -5.79 -8.10
CA LEU A 34 -8.10 -6.85 -8.32
C LEU A 34 -8.32 -7.48 -9.69
N GLU A 35 -9.58 -7.68 -10.03
CA GLU A 35 -10.07 -8.18 -11.30
C GLU A 35 -9.64 -7.26 -12.47
N GLU A 36 -9.81 -5.93 -12.35
CA GLU A 36 -9.34 -4.97 -13.37
C GLU A 36 -7.81 -5.01 -13.58
N LYS A 37 -7.03 -5.22 -12.52
CA LYS A 37 -5.56 -5.32 -12.64
C LYS A 37 -5.12 -6.57 -13.39
N LEU A 38 -5.93 -7.62 -13.34
CA LEU A 38 -5.73 -8.85 -14.09
C LEU A 38 -6.29 -8.75 -15.52
N GLY A 39 -6.85 -7.60 -15.91
CA GLY A 39 -7.49 -7.40 -17.21
C GLY A 39 -8.85 -8.09 -17.34
N LEU A 40 -9.45 -8.48 -16.22
CA LEU A 40 -10.75 -9.15 -16.16
C LEU A 40 -11.87 -8.13 -15.97
N ASN A 41 -13.09 -8.53 -16.33
CA ASN A 41 -14.28 -7.76 -16.00
C ASN A 41 -14.36 -7.56 -14.47
N PRO A 42 -14.68 -6.35 -13.99
CA PRO A 42 -14.75 -6.11 -12.56
C PRO A 42 -15.90 -6.87 -11.92
N LYS A 43 -15.66 -7.44 -10.74
CA LYS A 43 -16.73 -8.01 -9.93
C LYS A 43 -17.77 -6.92 -9.60
N PRO A 44 -19.09 -7.17 -9.78
CA PRO A 44 -20.13 -6.24 -9.36
C PRO A 44 -19.92 -5.78 -7.92
N ARG A 45 -20.13 -4.49 -7.66
CA ARG A 45 -19.94 -3.92 -6.31
C ARG A 45 -21.20 -4.09 -5.50
N LYS A 46 -21.03 -4.36 -4.19
CA LYS A 46 -22.17 -4.40 -3.27
C LYS A 46 -22.90 -3.05 -3.27
N PRO A 47 -24.25 -3.07 -3.20
CA PRO A 47 -25.03 -1.84 -3.17
C PRO A 47 -24.76 -1.03 -1.90
N VAL A 48 -24.99 0.28 -1.99
CA VAL A 48 -24.76 1.21 -0.88
C VAL A 48 -25.88 1.06 0.13
N THR A 49 -25.54 0.83 1.40
CA THR A 49 -26.55 0.64 2.46
C THR A 49 -27.37 1.91 2.68
N PRO A 50 -28.60 1.80 3.25
CA PRO A 50 -29.49 2.95 3.45
C PRO A 50 -28.83 4.11 4.19
N PHE A 51 -28.04 3.82 5.22
CA PHE A 51 -27.32 4.82 6.00
C PHE A 51 -26.25 5.56 5.18
N PHE A 52 -25.45 4.86 4.37
CA PHE A 52 -24.45 5.52 3.52
C PHE A 52 -25.10 6.31 2.37
N ARG A 53 -26.26 5.85 1.87
CA ARG A 53 -27.07 6.59 0.92
C ARG A 53 -27.63 7.88 1.55
N PHE A 54 -28.06 7.82 2.80
CA PHE A 54 -28.44 9.00 3.59
C PHE A 54 -27.27 9.96 3.83
N ILE A 55 -26.09 9.46 4.22
CA ILE A 55 -24.88 10.31 4.33
C ILE A 55 -24.62 11.05 3.02
N ALA A 56 -24.76 10.37 1.88
CA ALA A 56 -24.53 10.98 0.58
C ALA A 56 -25.51 12.12 0.28
N SER A 57 -26.78 12.03 0.71
CA SER A 57 -27.77 13.09 0.50
C SER A 57 -27.54 14.31 1.39
N ILE A 58 -27.11 14.12 2.65
CA ILE A 58 -26.95 15.24 3.61
C ILE A 58 -25.53 15.83 3.64
N ARG A 59 -24.52 15.10 3.12
CA ARG A 59 -23.14 15.58 3.02
C ARG A 59 -23.02 16.96 2.35
N PRO A 60 -23.68 17.27 1.22
CA PRO A 60 -23.57 18.60 0.62
C PRO A 60 -24.06 19.71 1.55
N GLU A 61 -25.14 19.50 2.29
CA GLU A 61 -25.66 20.47 3.27
C GLU A 61 -24.66 20.70 4.41
N ILE A 62 -24.07 19.63 4.94
CA ILE A 62 -23.07 19.72 6.02
C ILE A 62 -21.84 20.49 5.52
N LEU A 63 -21.41 20.25 4.27
CA LEU A 63 -20.27 20.95 3.69
C LEU A 63 -20.57 22.42 3.36
N GLN A 64 -21.81 22.77 3.03
CA GLN A 64 -22.21 24.17 2.89
C GLN A 64 -22.13 24.91 4.23
N GLN A 65 -22.54 24.26 5.32
CA GLN A 65 -22.44 24.84 6.67
C GLN A 65 -21.00 24.87 7.19
N GLN A 66 -20.22 23.83 6.89
CA GLN A 66 -18.84 23.66 7.35
C GLN A 66 -17.93 23.13 6.23
N PRO A 67 -17.38 24.02 5.37
CA PRO A 67 -16.60 23.62 4.19
C PRO A 67 -15.33 22.81 4.49
N ASN A 68 -14.75 22.98 5.68
CA ASN A 68 -13.48 22.34 6.07
C ASN A 68 -13.66 21.14 7.04
N MET A 69 -14.89 20.64 7.22
CA MET A 69 -15.15 19.56 8.17
C MET A 69 -14.53 18.23 7.72
N LYS A 70 -13.94 17.48 8.66
CA LYS A 70 -13.34 16.18 8.33
C LYS A 70 -14.43 15.16 7.98
N PRO A 71 -14.22 14.25 7.01
CA PRO A 71 -15.19 13.20 6.68
C PRO A 71 -15.63 12.36 7.88
N THR A 72 -14.74 12.11 8.84
CA THR A 72 -15.06 11.40 10.10
C THR A 72 -16.07 12.14 10.97
N GLU A 73 -16.06 13.47 10.95
CA GLU A 73 -16.99 14.31 11.71
C GLU A 73 -18.33 14.44 10.98
N ILE A 74 -18.31 14.54 9.65
CA ILE A 74 -19.53 14.50 8.81
C ILE A 74 -20.33 13.23 9.09
N VAL A 75 -19.66 12.06 9.16
CA VAL A 75 -20.33 10.78 9.46
C VAL A 75 -20.95 10.78 10.86
N LYS A 76 -20.34 11.46 11.85
CA LYS A 76 -20.91 11.58 13.20
C LYS A 76 -22.17 12.45 13.20
N VAL A 77 -22.12 13.61 12.54
CA VAL A 77 -23.28 14.50 12.38
C VAL A 77 -24.41 13.76 11.62
N ALA A 78 -24.05 13.02 10.57
CA ALA A 78 -25.00 12.21 9.82
C ALA A 78 -25.63 11.10 10.66
N ALA A 79 -24.87 10.44 11.53
CA ALA A 79 -25.39 9.42 12.44
C ALA A 79 -26.41 10.01 13.43
N GLU A 80 -26.12 11.19 13.99
CA GLU A 80 -27.06 11.91 14.86
C GLU A 80 -28.34 12.30 14.12
N ARG A 81 -28.23 12.82 12.88
CA ARG A 81 -29.39 13.14 12.04
C ARG A 81 -30.18 11.88 11.65
N TRP A 82 -29.52 10.77 11.37
CA TRP A 82 -30.16 9.50 11.02
C TRP A 82 -31.00 8.94 12.17
N LYS A 83 -30.52 9.03 13.41
CA LYS A 83 -31.30 8.63 14.59
C LYS A 83 -32.62 9.40 14.69
N LYS A 84 -32.57 10.70 14.40
CA LYS A 84 -33.73 11.61 14.43
C LYS A 84 -34.55 11.62 13.13
N ALA A 85 -34.12 10.91 12.09
CA ALA A 85 -34.80 10.91 10.80
C ALA A 85 -36.11 10.11 10.86
N ASP A 86 -37.09 10.57 10.10
CA ASP A 86 -38.41 9.97 9.99
C ASP A 86 -38.36 8.52 9.52
N GLU A 87 -39.24 7.68 10.08
CA GLU A 87 -39.31 6.26 9.74
C GLU A 87 -39.64 6.06 8.25
N ASN A 88 -40.48 6.92 7.67
CA ASN A 88 -40.80 6.89 6.24
C ASN A 88 -39.55 7.10 5.36
N THR A 89 -38.66 8.03 5.73
CA THR A 89 -37.40 8.24 4.98
C THR A 89 -36.48 7.03 5.09
N LYS A 90 -36.41 6.40 6.27
CA LYS A 90 -35.64 5.17 6.49
C LYS A 90 -36.19 4.01 5.67
N ASP A 91 -37.51 3.83 5.67
CA ASP A 91 -38.21 2.79 4.92
C ASP A 91 -38.03 2.94 3.42
N ASN A 92 -38.13 4.17 2.90
CA ASN A 92 -37.89 4.43 1.47
C ASN A 92 -36.45 4.09 1.07
N LEU A 93 -35.46 4.46 1.88
CA LEU A 93 -34.06 4.11 1.63
C LEU A 93 -33.80 2.60 1.74
N LYS A 94 -34.51 1.92 2.64
CA LYS A 94 -34.46 0.45 2.77
C LYS A 94 -35.04 -0.24 1.53
N LYS A 95 -36.20 0.19 1.04
CA LYS A 95 -36.80 -0.34 -0.20
C LYS A 95 -35.87 -0.16 -1.41
N LEU A 96 -35.24 1.00 -1.54
CA LEU A 96 -34.24 1.24 -2.59
C LEU A 96 -33.03 0.30 -2.46
N TYR A 97 -32.54 0.09 -1.24
CA TYR A 97 -31.46 -0.86 -1.00
C TYR A 97 -31.85 -2.29 -1.37
N ASP A 98 -33.06 -2.73 -1.01
CA ASP A 98 -33.53 -4.08 -1.34
C ASP A 98 -33.63 -4.29 -2.86
N GLN A 99 -34.09 -3.28 -3.61
CA GLN A 99 -34.09 -3.29 -5.08
C GLN A 99 -32.66 -3.37 -5.65
N ASP A 100 -31.74 -2.56 -5.12
CA ASP A 100 -30.34 -2.57 -5.53
C ASP A 100 -29.66 -3.92 -5.22
N VAL A 101 -30.02 -4.58 -4.11
CA VAL A 101 -29.56 -5.91 -3.76
C VAL A 101 -30.02 -6.94 -4.78
N LEU A 102 -31.30 -6.91 -5.20
CA LEU A 102 -31.81 -7.81 -6.22
C LEU A 102 -31.06 -7.65 -7.55
N LYS A 103 -30.81 -6.40 -7.96
CA LYS A 103 -30.01 -6.10 -9.16
C LYS A 103 -28.57 -6.59 -9.02
N TYR A 104 -27.93 -6.35 -7.87
CA TYR A 104 -26.57 -6.83 -7.60
C TYR A 104 -26.47 -8.36 -7.66
N LEU A 105 -27.48 -9.08 -7.14
CA LEU A 105 -27.48 -10.54 -7.17
C LEU A 105 -27.61 -11.08 -8.60
N SER A 106 -28.41 -10.45 -9.46
CA SER A 106 -28.52 -10.88 -10.86
C SER A 106 -27.22 -10.59 -11.64
N GLU A 107 -26.62 -9.41 -11.46
CA GLU A 107 -25.31 -9.06 -12.03
C GLU A 107 -24.20 -10.01 -11.55
N LEU A 108 -24.19 -10.35 -10.26
CA LEU A 108 -23.21 -11.27 -9.67
C LEU A 108 -23.33 -12.67 -10.29
N LYS A 109 -24.55 -13.17 -10.50
CA LYS A 109 -24.77 -14.47 -11.13
C LYS A 109 -24.24 -14.49 -12.57
N GLN A 110 -24.50 -13.43 -13.35
CA GLN A 110 -23.96 -13.30 -14.71
C GLN A 110 -22.43 -13.23 -14.70
N TYR A 111 -21.85 -12.48 -13.77
CA TYR A 111 -20.41 -12.39 -13.58
C TYR A 111 -19.78 -13.76 -13.30
N GLU A 112 -20.37 -14.54 -12.38
CA GLU A 112 -19.85 -15.86 -12.01
C GLU A 112 -19.96 -16.88 -13.16
N GLN A 113 -21.01 -16.79 -13.98
CA GLN A 113 -21.19 -17.61 -15.18
C GLN A 113 -20.16 -17.30 -16.27
N ASN A 114 -19.81 -16.02 -16.45
CA ASN A 114 -18.84 -15.58 -17.45
C ASN A 114 -17.38 -15.80 -17.02
N LEU A 115 -17.12 -16.18 -15.76
CA LEU A 115 -15.78 -16.30 -15.23
C LEU A 115 -15.19 -17.69 -15.48
N SER A 116 -14.15 -17.75 -16.32
CA SER A 116 -13.41 -18.97 -16.65
C SER A 116 -12.74 -19.58 -15.41
N PRO A 117 -12.58 -20.93 -15.32
CA PRO A 117 -11.79 -21.56 -14.26
C PRO A 117 -10.39 -20.96 -14.10
N GLY A 118 -9.69 -20.67 -15.20
CA GLY A 118 -8.35 -20.04 -15.14
C GLY A 118 -8.38 -18.65 -14.52
N ASP A 119 -9.40 -17.84 -14.83
CA ASP A 119 -9.57 -16.51 -14.23
C ASP A 119 -9.85 -16.58 -12.73
N ARG A 120 -10.62 -17.60 -12.29
CA ARG A 120 -10.88 -17.87 -10.87
C ARG A 120 -9.60 -18.18 -10.11
N ASP A 121 -8.72 -18.98 -10.69
CA ASP A 121 -7.43 -19.35 -10.10
C ASP A 121 -6.50 -18.14 -10.02
N MET A 122 -6.42 -17.33 -11.08
CA MET A 122 -5.64 -16.08 -11.09
C MET A 122 -6.12 -15.09 -10.02
N ILE A 123 -7.44 -14.93 -9.87
CA ILE A 123 -8.05 -14.10 -8.82
C ILE A 123 -7.68 -14.63 -7.43
N THR A 124 -7.71 -15.95 -7.24
CA THR A 124 -7.42 -16.60 -5.95
C THR A 124 -5.96 -16.41 -5.56
N LEU A 125 -5.05 -16.68 -6.49
CA LEU A 125 -3.61 -16.51 -6.32
C LEU A 125 -3.26 -15.04 -5.99
N GLU A 126 -3.86 -14.07 -6.69
CA GLU A 126 -3.61 -12.66 -6.40
C GLU A 126 -4.22 -12.22 -5.06
N LYS A 127 -5.36 -12.79 -4.64
CA LYS A 127 -5.90 -12.55 -3.29
C LYS A 127 -4.95 -13.07 -2.22
N GLU A 128 -4.35 -14.23 -2.42
CA GLU A 128 -3.34 -14.80 -1.53
C GLU A 128 -2.06 -13.97 -1.50
N SER A 129 -1.57 -13.51 -2.66
CA SER A 129 -0.42 -12.62 -2.78
C SER A 129 -0.63 -11.32 -1.97
N LEU A 130 -1.83 -10.72 -2.05
CA LEU A 130 -2.21 -9.54 -1.29
C LEU A 130 -2.32 -9.81 0.22
N LYS A 131 -2.85 -10.97 0.63
CA LYS A 131 -2.89 -11.39 2.04
C LYS A 131 -1.46 -11.52 2.58
N LEU A 132 -0.58 -12.24 1.88
CA LEU A 132 0.83 -12.39 2.25
C LEU A 132 1.54 -11.05 2.34
N ARG A 133 1.29 -10.12 1.40
CA ARG A 133 1.84 -8.76 1.45
C ARG A 133 1.39 -7.99 2.69
N LYS A 134 0.12 -8.11 3.09
CA LYS A 134 -0.42 -7.49 4.31
C LYS A 134 0.20 -8.08 5.57
N GLU A 135 0.27 -9.41 5.66
CA GLU A 135 0.88 -10.10 6.81
C GLU A 135 2.38 -9.78 6.93
N ARG A 136 3.11 -9.75 5.82
CA ARG A 136 4.51 -9.28 5.79
C ARG A 136 4.64 -7.84 6.29
N GLY A 137 3.68 -6.98 5.97
CA GLY A 137 3.61 -5.60 6.44
C GLY A 137 3.37 -5.51 7.96
N LYS A 138 2.40 -6.28 8.49
CA LYS A 138 2.13 -6.38 9.92
C LYS A 138 3.32 -6.92 10.69
N LEU A 139 3.95 -7.99 10.19
CA LEU A 139 5.16 -8.57 10.79
C LEU A 139 6.32 -7.57 10.78
N LYS A 140 6.48 -6.79 9.69
CA LYS A 140 7.48 -5.70 9.65
C LYS A 140 7.20 -4.66 10.74
N LYS A 141 5.96 -4.18 10.87
CA LYS A 141 5.58 -3.20 11.89
C LYS A 141 5.80 -3.72 13.31
N ARG A 142 5.38 -4.96 13.59
CA ARG A 142 5.62 -5.64 14.86
C ARG A 142 7.11 -5.72 15.20
N ARG A 143 7.96 -6.03 14.22
CA ARG A 143 9.43 -6.04 14.42
C ARG A 143 9.98 -4.65 14.72
N GLU A 144 9.46 -3.61 14.08
CA GLU A 144 9.86 -2.22 14.36
C GLU A 144 9.39 -1.78 15.77
N GLU A 145 8.17 -2.15 16.18
CA GLU A 145 7.63 -1.87 17.53
C GLU A 145 8.42 -2.59 18.63
N LEU A 146 8.90 -3.81 18.37
CA LEU A 146 9.77 -4.58 19.27
C LEU A 146 11.25 -4.13 19.23
N GLY A 147 11.55 -3.02 18.57
CA GLY A 147 12.90 -2.46 18.55
C GLY A 147 13.93 -3.28 17.78
N ARG A 148 13.51 -4.11 16.80
CA ARG A 148 14.44 -4.91 16.00
C ARG A 148 15.53 -4.02 15.39
N PRO A 149 16.82 -4.33 15.59
CA PRO A 149 17.92 -3.57 14.99
C PRO A 149 17.75 -3.41 13.48
N ARG A 150 18.01 -2.21 12.95
CA ARG A 150 17.98 -1.93 11.51
C ARG A 150 19.31 -2.33 10.89
N LYS A 151 19.26 -2.86 9.66
CA LYS A 151 20.48 -3.15 8.90
C LYS A 151 21.26 -1.84 8.65
N PRO A 152 22.58 -1.83 8.84
CA PRO A 152 23.44 -0.71 8.50
C PRO A 152 23.33 -0.29 7.04
N THR A 153 23.66 0.97 6.80
CA THR A 153 23.60 1.55 5.47
C THR A 153 24.74 0.97 4.60
N PRO A 154 24.44 0.41 3.41
CA PRO A 154 25.46 -0.06 2.47
C PRO A 154 26.50 1.02 2.11
N PRO A 155 27.74 0.65 1.73
CA PRO A 155 28.82 1.61 1.45
C PRO A 155 28.46 2.70 0.43
N PHE A 156 27.78 2.33 -0.65
CA PHE A 156 27.31 3.29 -1.66
C PHE A 156 26.33 4.31 -1.09
N LEU A 157 25.43 3.90 -0.19
CA LEU A 157 24.47 4.83 0.41
C LEU A 157 25.12 5.74 1.46
N LEU A 158 26.19 5.29 2.13
CA LEU A 158 27.03 6.15 2.97
C LEU A 158 27.75 7.22 2.13
N PHE A 159 28.27 6.84 0.96
CA PHE A 159 28.82 7.78 -0.02
C PHE A 159 27.75 8.73 -0.58
N LEU A 160 26.56 8.20 -0.90
CA LEU A 160 25.47 9.04 -1.35
C LEU A 160 25.12 10.10 -0.30
N GLN A 161 25.02 9.70 0.97
CA GLN A 161 24.77 10.60 2.11
C GLN A 161 25.81 11.73 2.21
N SER A 162 27.09 11.45 1.95
CA SER A 162 28.14 12.49 1.97
C SER A 162 28.03 13.48 0.81
N GLN A 163 27.38 13.09 -0.29
CA GLN A 163 27.19 13.94 -1.47
C GLN A 163 25.84 14.66 -1.50
N VAL A 164 24.88 14.33 -0.62
CA VAL A 164 23.52 14.93 -0.59
C VAL A 164 23.58 16.45 -0.56
N SER A 165 24.53 17.03 0.18
CA SER A 165 24.69 18.49 0.30
C SER A 165 25.08 19.16 -1.02
N LYS A 166 25.61 18.42 -2.00
CA LYS A 166 26.11 18.95 -3.28
C LYS A 166 25.12 18.82 -4.44
N ARG A 167 23.86 18.44 -4.17
CA ARG A 167 22.86 18.20 -5.22
C ARG A 167 22.51 19.45 -6.04
N GLY A 168 22.41 20.60 -5.39
CA GLY A 168 21.84 21.81 -5.99
C GLY A 168 20.38 21.61 -6.43
N THR A 169 20.03 22.18 -7.59
CA THR A 169 18.68 22.21 -8.18
C THR A 169 18.38 21.06 -9.15
N THR A 170 19.36 20.20 -9.43
CA THR A 170 19.20 19.10 -10.39
C THR A 170 18.12 18.11 -9.96
N SER A 171 17.48 17.49 -10.95
CA SER A 171 16.48 16.45 -10.70
C SER A 171 17.10 15.32 -9.87
N TYR A 172 16.41 14.89 -8.82
CA TYR A 172 16.90 13.83 -7.94
C TYR A 172 17.28 12.57 -8.71
N LYS A 173 16.55 12.25 -9.78
CA LYS A 173 16.83 11.07 -10.63
C LYS A 173 18.16 11.22 -11.37
N GLU A 174 18.42 12.39 -11.95
CA GLU A 174 19.64 12.67 -12.72
C GLU A 174 20.84 12.78 -11.81
N TRP A 175 20.67 13.40 -10.65
CA TRP A 175 21.71 13.47 -9.62
C TRP A 175 22.09 12.10 -9.07
N ILE A 176 21.13 11.21 -8.77
CA ILE A 176 21.46 9.85 -8.36
C ILE A 176 22.21 9.09 -9.47
N ALA A 177 21.84 9.31 -10.74
CA ALA A 177 22.55 8.71 -11.87
C ALA A 177 24.01 9.20 -11.94
N SER A 178 24.26 10.50 -11.78
CA SER A 178 25.62 11.05 -11.78
C SER A 178 26.45 10.55 -10.60
N ILE A 179 25.90 10.50 -9.38
CA ILE A 179 26.57 9.93 -8.20
C ILE A 179 26.85 8.43 -8.37
N THR A 180 25.94 7.69 -9.01
CA THR A 180 26.16 6.26 -9.30
C THR A 180 27.35 6.06 -10.25
N ASN A 181 27.46 6.92 -11.27
CA ASN A 181 28.60 6.89 -12.18
C ASN A 181 29.90 7.30 -11.48
N ALA A 182 29.87 8.36 -10.67
CA ALA A 182 30.99 8.80 -9.86
C ALA A 182 31.47 7.68 -8.91
N TRP A 183 30.55 6.98 -8.23
CA TRP A 183 30.89 5.84 -7.39
C TRP A 183 31.55 4.70 -8.18
N LYS A 184 31.10 4.42 -9.41
CA LYS A 184 31.73 3.40 -10.25
C LYS A 184 33.16 3.79 -10.65
N SER A 185 33.40 5.06 -10.98
CA SER A 185 34.72 5.57 -11.37
C SER A 185 35.69 5.82 -10.22
N LEU A 186 35.22 5.85 -8.96
CA LEU A 186 36.10 6.00 -7.80
C LEU A 186 37.08 4.83 -7.64
N SER A 187 38.29 5.12 -7.20
CA SER A 187 39.33 4.14 -6.89
C SER A 187 38.91 3.25 -5.72
N GLN A 188 39.60 2.11 -5.53
CA GLN A 188 39.36 1.26 -4.35
C GLN A 188 39.74 1.98 -3.05
N GLU A 189 40.74 2.85 -3.09
CA GLU A 189 41.22 3.62 -1.94
C GLU A 189 40.16 4.63 -1.46
N ASP A 190 39.53 5.36 -2.39
CA ASP A 190 38.45 6.32 -2.05
C ASP A 190 37.20 5.62 -1.53
N LYS A 191 36.99 4.37 -1.93
CA LYS A 191 35.89 3.52 -1.48
C LYS A 191 36.17 2.89 -0.11
N ALA A 192 37.43 2.63 0.22
CA ALA A 192 37.86 1.95 1.45
C ALA A 192 37.22 2.50 2.73
N PRO A 193 37.20 3.81 3.02
CA PRO A 193 36.60 4.33 4.25
C PRO A 193 35.11 4.01 4.40
N TYR A 194 34.36 3.95 3.28
CA TYR A 194 32.94 3.60 3.30
C TYR A 194 32.72 2.11 3.53
N PHE A 195 33.58 1.25 2.96
CA PHE A 195 33.55 -0.19 3.19
C PHE A 195 33.93 -0.55 4.63
N GLU A 196 34.98 0.08 5.18
CA GLU A 196 35.39 -0.11 6.57
C GLU A 196 34.31 0.34 7.55
N LYS A 197 33.73 1.52 7.33
CA LYS A 197 32.62 2.02 8.14
C LYS A 197 31.43 1.04 8.11
N HIS A 198 31.03 0.59 6.92
CA HIS A 198 29.97 -0.40 6.78
C HIS A 198 30.31 -1.72 7.48
N LYS A 199 31.55 -2.20 7.39
CA LYS A 199 32.01 -3.44 8.04
C LYS A 199 31.86 -3.34 9.57
N LYS A 200 32.35 -2.25 10.17
CA LYS A 200 32.23 -1.99 11.62
C LYS A 200 30.76 -1.95 12.06
N GLU A 201 29.94 -1.16 11.37
CA GLU A 201 28.51 -1.06 11.68
C GLU A 201 27.77 -2.41 11.51
N MET A 202 28.18 -3.23 10.54
CA MET A 202 27.63 -4.57 10.31
C MET A 202 27.99 -5.56 11.42
N GLU A 203 29.20 -5.49 11.97
CA GLU A 203 29.61 -6.30 13.12
C GLU A 203 28.80 -5.92 14.37
N GLU A 204 28.66 -4.62 14.66
CA GLU A 204 27.78 -4.15 15.73
C GLU A 204 26.31 -4.54 15.53
N PHE A 205 25.83 -4.51 14.29
CA PHE A 205 24.46 -4.91 13.98
C PHE A 205 24.24 -6.40 14.26
N LYS A 206 25.21 -7.26 13.92
CA LYS A 206 25.12 -8.70 14.20
C LYS A 206 25.01 -8.97 15.70
N THR A 207 25.87 -8.35 16.50
CA THR A 207 25.84 -8.53 17.96
C THR A 207 24.55 -8.00 18.58
N LYS A 208 24.08 -6.82 18.16
CA LYS A 208 22.78 -6.25 18.58
C LYS A 208 21.61 -7.16 18.17
N LEU A 209 21.66 -7.72 16.96
CA LEU A 209 20.61 -8.61 16.45
C LEU A 209 20.55 -9.92 17.24
N GLU A 210 21.68 -10.56 17.51
CA GLU A 210 21.73 -11.80 18.30
C GLU A 210 21.21 -11.60 19.72
N LYS A 211 21.57 -10.48 20.37
CA LYS A 211 21.04 -10.12 21.69
C LYS A 211 19.52 -9.97 21.65
N TRP A 212 19.00 -9.25 20.65
CA TRP A 212 17.57 -9.07 20.45
C TRP A 212 16.85 -10.40 20.16
N GLU A 213 17.43 -11.29 19.34
CA GLU A 213 16.83 -12.59 19.03
C GLU A 213 16.73 -13.48 20.29
N LYS A 214 17.77 -13.50 21.13
CA LYS A 214 17.73 -14.18 22.43
C LYS A 214 16.62 -13.61 23.32
N GLU A 215 16.52 -12.29 23.40
CA GLU A 215 15.46 -11.62 24.16
C GLU A 215 14.06 -11.99 23.65
N MET A 216 13.83 -11.99 22.34
CA MET A 216 12.54 -12.37 21.76
C MET A 216 12.18 -13.83 22.05
N VAL A 217 13.15 -14.74 22.06
CA VAL A 217 12.93 -16.14 22.46
C VAL A 217 12.55 -16.23 23.94
N THR A 218 13.25 -15.51 24.83
CA THR A 218 12.92 -15.50 26.26
C THR A 218 11.53 -14.92 26.56
N GLN A 219 11.06 -13.97 25.76
CA GLN A 219 9.72 -13.38 25.86
C GLN A 219 8.63 -14.22 25.18
N GLY A 220 8.95 -15.39 24.63
CA GLY A 220 8.01 -16.25 23.90
C GLY A 220 7.59 -15.73 22.52
N LEU A 221 8.29 -14.72 22.00
CA LEU A 221 8.03 -14.09 20.69
C LEU A 221 8.88 -14.70 19.56
N GLY A 222 9.14 -16.01 19.62
CA GLY A 222 9.93 -16.75 18.63
C GLY A 222 9.36 -16.71 17.19
N SER A 223 8.09 -16.37 17.01
CA SER A 223 7.52 -16.17 15.66
C SER A 223 8.07 -14.94 14.92
N VAL A 224 8.77 -14.04 15.63
CA VAL A 224 9.20 -12.73 15.12
C VAL A 224 10.67 -12.72 14.67
N ILE A 225 11.45 -13.72 15.10
CA ILE A 225 12.87 -13.88 14.77
C ILE A 225 13.07 -14.43 13.35
N ARG A 226 14.34 -14.55 12.91
CA ARG A 226 14.67 -15.20 11.64
C ARG A 226 14.28 -16.68 11.71
N GLN A 227 13.55 -17.16 10.70
CA GLN A 227 13.39 -18.58 10.46
C GLN A 227 14.67 -19.06 9.78
N HIS A 228 15.38 -19.99 10.42
CA HIS A 228 16.57 -20.66 9.89
C HIS A 228 16.17 -21.89 9.10
#